data_AF-T0YA19-F1
#
_entry.id   AF-T0YA19-F1
#
_cell.length_a   1.000
_cell.length_b   1.000
_cell.length_c   1.000
_cell.angle_alpha   90.00
_cell.angle_beta   90.00
_cell.angle_gamma   90.00
#
_symmetry.space_group_name_H-M   'P 1'
#
loop_
_entity.id
_entity.type
_entity.pdbx_description
1 polymer ?
#
loop_
_entity_poly.entity_id
_entity_poly.type
_entity_poly.pdbx_seq_one_letter_code
_entity_poly.pdbx_strand_id
1 'polypeptide(L)'
;MAFIDNLAFSLFAISMAGFMLLYAISSMYFVYKRKRKDFSEYLDSASIPLAILGAFMFITGLWGQFTWPLPGSYNILFYDPLVAFSILLISFSLAIRLKTKLEYAGFLSLMIRIDSH
;
A
#
# COMPACT_ATOMS: atom_id res chain seq x y z
N MET A 1 17.68 20.42 16.27
CA MET A 1 17.51 19.33 15.28
C MET A 1 16.03 19.06 15.19
N ALA A 2 15.41 19.24 14.02
CA ALA A 2 14.01 18.87 13.86
C ALA A 2 13.89 17.37 14.12
N PHE A 3 13.16 16.97 15.17
CA PHE A 3 12.81 15.58 15.38
C PHE A 3 11.93 15.17 14.20
N ILE A 4 12.50 14.45 13.24
CA ILE A 4 11.71 13.83 12.18
C ILE A 4 10.95 12.70 12.86
N ASP A 5 9.66 12.91 13.06
CA ASP A 5 8.77 11.91 13.64
C ASP A 5 8.47 10.85 12.57
N ASN A 6 9.32 9.82 12.53
CA ASN A 6 9.18 8.68 11.62
C ASN A 6 7.85 7.94 11.84
N LEU A 7 7.27 8.00 13.05
CA LEU A 7 5.98 7.40 13.35
C LEU A 7 4.84 8.22 12.74
N ALA A 8 4.81 9.54 12.96
CA ALA A 8 3.81 10.40 12.32
C ALA A 8 3.87 10.30 10.79
N PHE A 9 5.07 10.22 10.24
CA PHE A 9 5.27 10.08 8.80
C PHE A 9 4.75 8.74 8.24
N SER A 10 5.02 7.63 8.93
CA SER A 10 4.52 6.31 8.55
C SER A 10 3.00 6.20 8.69
N LEU A 11 2.42 6.71 9.79
CA LEU A 11 0.96 6.75 9.96
C LEU A 11 0.29 7.62 8.89
N PHE A 12 0.89 8.76 8.55
CA PHE A 12 0.38 9.62 7.50
C PHE A 12 0.38 8.90 6.14
N ALA A 13 1.47 8.19 5.80
CA ALA A 13 1.57 7.42 4.56
C ALA A 13 0.53 6.29 4.48
N ILE A 14 0.34 5.54 5.57
CA ILE A 14 -0.70 4.49 5.65
C ILE A 14 -2.10 5.10 5.53
N SER A 15 -2.36 6.22 6.20
CA SER A 15 -3.65 6.91 6.13
C SER A 15 -3.95 7.39 4.71
N MET A 16 -2.97 7.99 4.04
CA MET A 16 -3.09 8.43 2.65
C MET A 16 -3.34 7.26 1.70
N ALA A 17 -2.66 6.13 1.89
CA ALA A 17 -2.92 4.90 1.15
C ALA A 17 -4.37 4.42 1.35
N GLY A 18 -4.86 4.44 2.59
CA GLY A 18 -6.22 4.08 2.93
C GLY A 18 -7.25 4.95 2.22
N PHE A 19 -7.07 6.27 2.23
CA PHE A 19 -7.94 7.19 1.50
C PHE A 19 -7.92 6.96 -0.02
N MET A 20 -6.75 6.70 -0.61
CA MET A 20 -6.63 6.39 -2.04
C MET A 20 -7.33 5.07 -2.42
N LEU A 21 -7.17 4.03 -1.60
CA LEU A 21 -7.87 2.76 -1.80
C LEU A 21 -9.38 2.93 -1.68
N LEU A 22 -9.86 3.66 -0.66
CA LEU A 22 -11.28 3.97 -0.50
C LEU A 22 -11.84 4.74 -1.68
N TYR A 23 -11.09 5.71 -2.21
CA TYR A 23 -11.47 6.45 -3.42
C TYR A 23 -11.54 5.52 -4.65
N ALA A 24 -10.56 4.65 -4.84
CA ALA A 24 -10.54 3.66 -5.93
C ALA A 24 -11.74 2.68 -5.85
N ILE A 25 -12.04 2.17 -4.65
CA ILE A 25 -13.20 1.28 -4.43
C ILE A 25 -14.52 2.03 -4.65
N SER A 26 -14.63 3.25 -4.11
CA SER A 26 -15.85 4.05 -4.23
C SER A 26 -16.15 4.43 -5.68
N SER A 27 -15.13 4.90 -6.42
CA SER A 27 -15.25 5.21 -7.84
C SER A 27 -15.65 3.97 -8.65
N MET A 28 -15.06 2.80 -8.37
CA MET A 28 -15.43 1.53 -8.99
C MET A 28 -16.90 1.16 -8.71
N TYR A 29 -17.36 1.32 -7.45
CA TYR A 29 -18.75 1.05 -7.08
C TYR A 29 -19.74 1.99 -7.80
N PHE A 30 -19.43 3.28 -7.91
CA PHE A 30 -20.27 4.23 -8.65
C PHE A 30 -20.33 3.92 -10.14
N VAL A 31 -19.21 3.53 -10.76
CA VAL A 31 -19.13 3.12 -12.18
C VAL A 31 -19.96 1.86 -12.43
N TYR A 32 -19.87 0.87 -11.54
CA TYR A 32 -20.69 -0.34 -11.58
C TYR A 32 -22.18 -0.02 -11.52
N LYS A 33 -22.59 0.84 -10.58
CA LYS A 33 -24.00 1.27 -10.44
C LYS A 33 -24.52 2.02 -11.68
N ARG A 34 -23.65 2.73 -12.40
CA ARG A 34 -23.98 3.47 -13.63
C ARG A 34 -23.93 2.61 -14.91
N LYS A 35 -23.66 1.29 -14.82
CA LYS A 35 -23.54 0.35 -15.96
C LYS A 35 -22.57 0.82 -17.08
N ARG A 36 -21.61 1.67 -16.76
CA ARG A 36 -20.57 2.10 -17.70
C ARG A 36 -19.55 0.97 -17.86
N LYS A 37 -19.18 0.63 -19.10
CA LYS A 37 -18.21 -0.44 -19.40
C LYS A 37 -16.74 0.02 -19.23
N ASP A 38 -16.50 1.29 -18.95
CA ASP A 38 -15.15 1.87 -18.86
C ASP A 38 -14.58 1.77 -17.43
N PHE A 39 -14.70 0.61 -16.79
CA PHE A 39 -14.19 0.37 -15.43
C PHE A 39 -12.66 0.39 -15.36
N SER A 40 -11.98 0.00 -16.45
CA SER A 40 -10.52 -0.11 -16.49
C SER A 40 -9.83 1.25 -16.41
N GLU A 41 -10.41 2.30 -16.99
CA GLU A 41 -9.77 3.61 -17.09
C GLU A 41 -9.62 4.29 -15.72
N TYR A 42 -10.63 4.16 -14.86
CA TYR A 42 -10.61 4.69 -13.49
C TYR A 42 -9.63 3.94 -12.59
N LEU A 43 -9.57 2.61 -12.72
CA LEU A 43 -8.62 1.79 -11.97
C LEU A 43 -7.18 2.04 -12.43
N ASP A 44 -6.97 2.18 -13.74
CA ASP A 44 -5.64 2.42 -14.30
C ASP A 44 -5.09 3.79 -13.88
N SER A 45 -5.96 4.81 -13.81
CA SER A 45 -5.61 6.14 -13.29
C SER A 45 -5.21 6.11 -11.80
N ALA A 46 -5.88 5.28 -10.98
CA ALA A 46 -5.54 5.10 -9.57
C ALA A 46 -4.31 4.21 -9.35
N SER A 47 -3.95 3.37 -10.33
CA SER A 47 -2.84 2.41 -10.20
C SER A 47 -1.50 3.12 -10.00
N ILE A 48 -1.16 4.10 -10.84
CA ILE A 48 0.15 4.77 -10.80
C ILE A 48 0.41 5.46 -9.45
N PRO A 49 -0.52 6.28 -8.91
CA PRO A 49 -0.35 6.87 -7.59
C PRO A 49 -0.18 5.83 -6.48
N LEU A 50 -0.96 4.74 -6.51
CA LEU A 50 -0.86 3.66 -5.53
C LEU A 50 0.49 2.92 -5.62
N ALA A 51 1.01 2.72 -6.83
CA ALA A 51 2.33 2.10 -7.04
C ALA A 51 3.46 2.97 -6.48
N ILE A 52 3.41 4.28 -6.75
CA ILE A 52 4.42 5.24 -6.27
C ILE A 52 4.40 5.29 -4.74
N LEU A 53 3.21 5.39 -4.15
CA LEU A 53 3.03 5.41 -2.70
C LEU A 53 3.52 4.10 -2.07
N GLY A 54 3.15 2.95 -2.65
CA GLY A 54 3.61 1.64 -2.20
C GLY A 54 5.13 1.50 -2.27
N ALA A 55 5.75 1.87 -3.39
CA ALA A 55 7.21 1.84 -3.54
C ALA A 55 7.92 2.73 -2.52
N PHE A 56 7.38 3.92 -2.27
CA PHE A 56 7.90 4.84 -1.26
C PHE A 56 7.82 4.24 0.15
N MET A 57 6.67 3.66 0.52
CA MET A 57 6.50 2.97 1.80
C MET A 57 7.42 1.75 1.94
N PHE A 58 7.63 1.01 0.86
CA PHE A 58 8.52 -0.16 0.85
C PHE A 58 9.98 0.23 1.11
N ILE A 59 10.48 1.25 0.40
CA ILE A 59 11.85 1.75 0.58
C ILE A 59 12.06 2.28 1.99
N THR A 60 11.10 3.05 2.51
CA THR A 60 11.18 3.63 3.87
C THR A 60 11.09 2.55 4.96
N GLY A 61 10.24 1.55 4.78
CA GLY A 61 10.13 0.39 5.67
C GLY A 61 11.41 -0.46 5.70
N LEU A 62 11.96 -0.80 4.54
CA LEU A 62 13.24 -1.51 4.45
C LEU A 62 14.38 -0.70 5.03
N TRP A 63 14.45 0.59 4.72
CA TRP A 63 15.47 1.48 5.29
C TRP A 63 15.36 1.51 6.82
N GLY A 64 14.16 1.58 7.39
CA GLY A 64 13.91 1.51 8.83
C GLY A 64 14.35 0.18 9.46
N GLN A 65 14.17 -0.95 8.77
CA GLN A 65 14.68 -2.25 9.22
C GLN A 65 16.21 -2.33 9.21
N PHE A 66 16.87 -1.88 8.13
CA PHE A 66 18.34 -1.97 7.99
C PHE A 66 19.11 -0.94 8.84
N THR A 67 18.47 0.19 9.15
CA THR A 67 19.07 1.24 9.98
C THR A 67 18.86 1.04 11.47
N TRP A 68 18.13 0.01 11.87
CA TRP A 68 18.09 -0.46 13.25
C TRP A 68 19.49 -0.97 13.70
N PRO A 69 20.01 -0.59 14.88
CA PRO A 69 19.38 0.09 16.01
C PRO A 69 19.92 1.53 16.17
N LEU A 70 19.83 2.37 15.14
CA LEU A 70 20.13 3.80 15.29
C LEU A 70 19.37 4.35 16.52
N PRO A 71 20.02 5.14 17.39
CA PRO A 71 19.47 5.52 18.68
C PRO A 71 18.20 6.34 18.48
N GLY A 72 17.08 5.73 18.83
CA GLY A 72 15.74 6.29 18.74
C GLY A 72 14.75 5.28 19.31
N SER A 73 13.83 5.76 20.15
CA SER A 73 12.84 4.95 20.88
C SER A 73 11.72 4.37 19.98
N TYR A 74 11.97 4.14 18.69
CA TYR A 74 10.93 3.73 17.75
C TYR A 74 10.93 2.22 17.58
N ASN A 75 9.84 1.53 17.89
CA ASN A 75 9.79 0.07 17.81
C ASN A 75 9.94 -0.44 16.37
N ILE A 76 10.88 -1.38 16.16
CA ILE A 76 11.05 -2.14 14.91
C ILE A 76 9.75 -2.78 14.41
N LEU A 77 8.85 -3.10 15.35
CA LEU A 77 7.53 -3.69 15.13
C LEU A 77 6.62 -2.88 14.18
N PHE A 78 6.91 -1.58 13.96
CA PHE A 78 6.15 -0.75 13.02
C PHE A 78 6.64 -0.85 11.58
N TYR A 79 7.89 -1.24 11.34
CA TYR A 79 8.43 -1.32 9.98
C TYR A 79 7.99 -2.61 9.28
N ASP A 80 7.88 -3.74 9.98
CA ASP A 80 7.45 -5.01 9.36
C ASP A 80 6.03 -4.94 8.76
N PRO A 81 5.01 -4.43 9.46
CA PRO A 81 3.66 -4.27 8.89
C PRO A 81 3.63 -3.24 7.76
N LEU A 82 4.48 -2.22 7.83
CA LEU A 82 4.58 -1.19 6.80
C LEU A 82 5.17 -1.75 5.50
N VAL A 83 6.23 -2.57 5.59
CA VAL A 83 6.79 -3.32 4.46
C VAL A 83 5.75 -4.28 3.89
N ALA A 84 5.09 -5.08 4.73
CA ALA A 84 4.04 -5.99 4.29
C ALA A 84 2.89 -5.27 3.55
N PHE A 85 2.39 -4.17 4.11
CA PHE A 85 1.33 -3.37 3.50
C PHE A 85 1.76 -2.72 2.17
N SER A 86 3.01 -2.26 2.10
CA SER A 86 3.55 -1.67 0.87
C SER A 86 3.70 -2.69 -0.25
N ILE A 87 4.09 -3.94 0.05
CA ILE A 87 4.09 -5.05 -0.93
C ILE A 87 2.68 -5.25 -1.48
N LEU A 88 1.65 -5.25 -0.62
CA LEU A 88 0.27 -5.41 -1.05
C LEU A 88 -0.20 -4.29 -1.98
N LEU A 89 0.14 -3.04 -1.67
CA LEU A 89 -0.18 -1.90 -2.54
C LEU A 89 0.48 -2.03 -3.92
N ILE A 90 1.75 -2.41 -3.96
CA ILE A 90 2.49 -2.62 -5.21
C ILE A 90 1.88 -3.78 -6.00
N SER A 91 1.61 -4.92 -5.36
CA SER A 91 0.95 -6.07 -5.99
C SER A 91 -0.43 -5.72 -6.53
N PHE A 92 -1.22 -4.95 -5.78
CA PHE A 92 -2.53 -4.47 -6.21
C PHE A 92 -2.43 -3.57 -7.44
N SER A 93 -1.53 -2.59 -7.41
CA SER A 93 -1.30 -1.71 -8.57
C SER A 93 -0.80 -2.48 -9.80
N LEU A 94 0.07 -3.48 -9.60
CA LEU A 94 0.62 -4.27 -10.68
C LEU A 94 -0.46 -5.17 -11.31
N ALA A 95 -1.34 -5.75 -10.49
CA ALA A 95 -2.47 -6.54 -10.96
C ALA A 95 -3.43 -5.72 -11.85
N ILE A 96 -3.70 -4.47 -11.47
CA ILE A 96 -4.51 -3.55 -12.28
C ILE A 96 -3.84 -3.30 -13.65
N ARG A 97 -2.55 -2.98 -13.65
CA ARG A 97 -1.83 -2.68 -14.90
C ARG A 97 -1.70 -3.87 -15.83
N LEU A 98 -1.43 -5.05 -15.28
CA LEU A 98 -1.31 -6.29 -16.04
C LEU A 98 -2.67 -6.87 -16.44
N LYS A 99 -3.79 -6.22 -16.07
CA LYS A 99 -5.17 -6.71 -16.24
C LYS A 99 -5.34 -8.15 -15.73
N THR A 100 -4.57 -8.51 -14.71
CA THR A 100 -4.61 -9.83 -14.10
C THR A 100 -5.73 -9.89 -13.07
N LYS A 101 -6.22 -11.09 -12.78
CA LYS A 101 -7.26 -11.27 -11.76
C LYS A 101 -6.74 -10.79 -10.40
N LEU A 102 -7.50 -9.91 -9.74
CA LEU A 102 -7.19 -9.42 -8.38
C LEU A 102 -7.07 -10.56 -7.35
N GLU A 103 -7.60 -11.74 -7.66
CA GLU A 103 -7.47 -12.97 -6.87
C GLU A 103 -6.02 -13.25 -6.46
N TYR A 104 -5.05 -13.02 -7.36
CA TYR A 104 -3.62 -13.24 -7.07
C TYR A 104 -3.06 -12.29 -6.00
N ALA A 105 -3.50 -11.03 -5.98
CA ALA A 105 -3.12 -10.08 -4.93
C ALA A 105 -3.77 -10.46 -3.58
N GLY A 106 -4.99 -11.01 -3.62
CA GLY A 106 -5.67 -11.56 -2.44
C GLY A 106 -4.95 -12.76 -1.85
N PHE A 107 -4.50 -13.71 -2.68
CA PHE A 107 -3.71 -14.86 -2.23
C PHE A 107 -2.38 -14.46 -1.59
N LEU A 108 -1.64 -13.51 -2.20
CA LEU A 108 -0.41 -12.97 -1.60
C LEU A 108 -0.64 -12.35 -0.22
N SER A 109 -1.75 -11.64 -0.03
CA SER A 109 -2.12 -11.07 1.29
C SER A 109 -2.40 -12.12 2.36
N LEU A 110 -2.96 -13.25 1.95
CA LEU A 110 -3.29 -14.35 2.84
C LEU A 110 -2.03 -15.09 3.28
N MET A 111 -1.06 -15.27 2.37
CA MET A 111 0.23 -15.89 2.68
C MET A 111 1.06 -15.03 3.64
N ILE A 112 1.18 -13.72 3.38
CA ILE A 112 1.93 -12.80 4.27
C ILE A 112 1.38 -12.81 5.70
N ARG A 113 0.07 -13.02 5.88
CA ARG A 113 -0.56 -13.12 7.20
C ARG A 113 -0.32 -14.46 7.89
N ILE A 114 -0.18 -15.56 7.14
CA ILE A 114 0.04 -16.91 7.69
C ILE A 114 1.44 -17.05 8.31
N ASP A 115 2.45 -16.37 7.77
CA ASP A 115 3.84 -16.49 8.23
C ASP A 115 4.15 -15.68 9.50
N SER A 116 3.14 -14.99 10.08
CA SER A 116 3.28 -14.15 11.29
C SER A 116 2.87 -14.84 12.60
N HIS A 117 2.81 -16.19 12.60
CA HIS A 117 2.52 -17.03 13.76
C HIS A 117 3.67 -17.99 14.08
#